data_AF-A0A099J502-F1
#
_entry.id   AF-A0A099J502-F1
#
_cell.length_a   1.000
_cell.length_b   1.000
_cell.length_c   1.000
_cell.angle_alpha   90.00
_cell.angle_beta   90.00
_cell.angle_gamma   90.00
#
_symmetry.space_group_name_H-M   'P 1'
#
loop_
_entity.id
_entity.type
_entity.pdbx_description
1 polymer ?
#
loop_
_entity_poly.entity_id
_entity_poly.type
_entity_poly.pdbx_seq_one_letter_code
_entity_poly.pdbx_strand_id
1 'polypeptide(L)'
;MAALAVALALVVAACAPAPGEQDDSRSNPPPPTDSGNGRESAAIALVDIWRVSGAADEEVDTWLRLDVPEFQLWRDCGMIQGSWRATGSLFLASTYGASGECATGTTLPRVPWLESVSGYRAAGEGWELHDPQGTTLATLTRDGAPDPIPTAADFYTEPPVITDATREALRQPVPLAGSLTPASPEDLAARWVPESDSGTTDAHVVFEADGTWTGSDGCNGGQGRWVADGAGALLTTSGVSTLMSCDGAPVPYWVTQASWAVFDDGWLRLLDMHGSELGRLQQD
;
A
#
# COMPACT_ATOMS: atom_id res chain seq x y z
N MET A 1 26.99 -37.86 -13.53
CA MET A 1 28.13 -37.36 -14.32
C MET A 1 28.44 -35.96 -13.84
N ALA A 2 29.68 -35.68 -13.45
CA ALA A 2 30.10 -34.34 -13.06
C ALA A 2 30.65 -33.60 -14.28
N ALA A 3 30.29 -32.31 -14.44
CA ALA A 3 30.87 -31.43 -15.43
C ALA A 3 31.69 -30.35 -14.70
N LEU A 4 32.97 -30.24 -15.06
CA LEU A 4 33.94 -29.34 -14.42
C LEU A 4 33.65 -27.87 -14.73
N ALA A 5 33.93 -27.02 -13.74
CA ALA A 5 34.12 -25.59 -13.96
C ALA A 5 35.46 -25.33 -14.68
N VAL A 6 35.51 -24.29 -15.51
CA VAL A 6 36.76 -23.68 -15.99
C VAL A 6 36.68 -22.18 -15.75
N ALA A 7 37.36 -21.71 -14.70
CA ALA A 7 37.61 -20.29 -14.49
C ALA A 7 38.85 -19.89 -15.29
N LEU A 8 38.73 -18.86 -16.13
CA LEU A 8 39.86 -18.33 -16.90
C LEU A 8 40.35 -17.03 -16.26
N ALA A 9 41.43 -17.12 -15.48
CA ALA A 9 42.11 -15.96 -14.93
C ALA A 9 43.08 -15.37 -15.98
N LEU A 10 42.94 -14.09 -16.28
CA LEU A 10 43.90 -13.33 -17.10
C LEU A 10 44.66 -12.36 -16.20
N VAL A 11 45.94 -12.67 -15.97
CA VAL A 11 46.91 -11.80 -15.29
C VAL A 11 47.73 -11.08 -16.36
N VAL A 12 47.77 -9.75 -16.31
CA VAL A 12 48.72 -8.93 -17.08
C VAL A 12 49.39 -7.96 -16.13
N ALA A 13 50.72 -7.87 -16.19
CA ALA A 13 51.53 -7.08 -15.26
C ALA A 13 52.48 -6.12 -16.00
N ALA A 14 52.67 -4.93 -15.40
CA ALA A 14 53.63 -3.88 -15.76
C ALA A 14 53.35 -3.16 -17.12
N CYS A 15 53.73 -1.89 -17.32
CA CYS A 15 54.71 -1.06 -16.61
C CYS A 15 54.18 0.34 -16.24
N ALA A 16 54.71 0.93 -15.17
CA ALA A 16 54.61 2.36 -14.88
C ALA A 16 55.82 3.14 -15.45
N PRO A 17 55.65 4.43 -15.76
CA PRO A 17 56.48 5.43 -15.10
C PRO A 17 55.68 6.65 -14.59
N ALA A 18 56.27 7.36 -13.64
CA ALA A 18 55.83 8.65 -13.09
C ALA A 18 57.08 9.53 -12.85
N PRO A 19 56.96 10.86 -12.61
CA PRO A 19 55.75 11.68 -12.50
C PRO A 19 55.67 12.87 -13.47
N GLY A 20 54.49 13.48 -13.56
CA GLY A 20 54.27 14.82 -14.12
C GLY A 20 53.24 15.55 -13.26
N GLU A 21 53.51 16.81 -12.91
CA GLU A 21 52.68 17.66 -12.04
C GLU A 21 51.47 18.27 -12.77
N GLN A 22 50.47 18.67 -11.96
CA GLN A 22 49.29 19.51 -12.30
C GLN A 22 48.30 18.84 -13.28
N ASP A 23 47.03 18.61 -12.92
CA ASP A 23 46.11 19.59 -12.34
C ASP A 23 45.02 18.90 -11.50
N ASP A 24 44.68 19.44 -10.32
CA ASP A 24 43.67 18.85 -9.42
C ASP A 24 42.26 19.32 -9.81
N SER A 25 41.66 18.61 -10.76
CA SER A 25 40.24 18.74 -11.11
C SER A 25 39.61 17.36 -11.35
N ARG A 26 39.64 16.53 -10.31
CA ARG A 26 38.75 15.36 -10.22
C ARG A 26 37.32 15.85 -9.99
N SER A 27 36.61 16.13 -11.08
CA SER A 27 35.15 16.07 -11.07
C SER A 27 34.76 14.70 -10.52
N ASN A 28 34.11 14.66 -9.36
CA ASN A 28 33.53 13.42 -8.86
C ASN A 28 32.61 12.84 -9.95
N PRO A 29 32.58 11.52 -10.16
CA PRO A 29 31.48 10.92 -10.88
C PRO A 29 30.18 11.40 -10.25
N PRO A 30 29.15 11.77 -11.02
CA PRO A 30 27.83 11.99 -10.44
C PRO A 30 27.46 10.74 -9.62
N PRO A 31 26.78 10.88 -8.47
CA PRO A 31 26.30 9.72 -7.74
C PRO A 31 25.49 8.84 -8.70
N PRO A 32 25.54 7.50 -8.57
CA PRO A 32 24.73 6.63 -9.41
C PRO A 32 23.28 7.11 -9.33
N THR A 33 22.72 7.44 -10.49
CA THR A 33 21.31 7.85 -10.60
C THR A 33 20.47 6.72 -10.05
N ASP A 34 19.76 7.01 -8.96
CA ASP A 34 18.91 6.07 -8.21
C ASP A 34 18.02 5.29 -9.19
N SER A 35 18.35 4.01 -9.38
CA SER A 35 18.11 3.33 -10.65
C SER A 35 16.73 2.70 -10.69
N GLY A 36 15.71 3.53 -10.97
CA GLY A 36 14.35 3.11 -11.36
C GLY A 36 13.52 2.37 -10.31
N ASN A 37 14.12 2.01 -9.18
CA ASN A 37 13.48 1.30 -8.09
C ASN A 37 12.96 2.34 -7.09
N GLY A 38 11.68 2.23 -6.72
CA GLY A 38 11.05 3.10 -5.74
C GLY A 38 11.80 3.17 -4.39
N ARG A 39 11.69 4.29 -3.69
CA ARG A 39 12.45 4.54 -2.44
C ARG A 39 11.86 3.79 -1.24
N GLU A 40 12.70 3.56 -0.23
CA GLU A 40 12.24 3.06 1.08
C GLU A 40 11.23 4.04 1.70
N SER A 41 10.21 3.50 2.36
CA SER A 41 9.07 4.26 2.88
C SER A 41 9.13 4.46 4.39
N ALA A 42 8.71 5.64 4.85
CA ALA A 42 8.45 5.90 6.27
C ALA A 42 7.43 4.91 6.87
N ALA A 43 6.53 4.34 6.06
CA ALA A 43 5.56 3.33 6.48
C ALA A 43 6.19 2.05 7.04
N ILE A 44 7.45 1.74 6.72
CA ILE A 44 8.15 0.59 7.32
C ILE A 44 8.25 0.75 8.85
N ALA A 45 8.31 1.99 9.36
CA ALA A 45 8.30 2.26 10.79
C ALA A 45 6.89 2.30 11.42
N LEU A 46 5.82 2.02 10.66
CA LEU A 46 4.51 1.61 11.18
C LEU A 46 4.45 0.12 11.51
N VAL A 47 5.37 -0.71 11.00
CA VAL A 47 5.37 -2.18 11.23
C VAL A 47 5.83 -2.47 12.68
N ASP A 48 4.86 -2.63 13.58
CA ASP A 48 5.06 -2.94 15.00
C ASP A 48 3.74 -3.41 15.65
N ILE A 49 3.77 -3.68 16.96
CA ILE A 49 2.60 -3.66 17.84
C ILE A 49 2.51 -2.28 18.51
N TRP A 50 1.35 -1.62 18.39
CA TRP A 50 1.08 -0.31 18.94
C TRP A 50 -0.04 -0.35 19.98
N ARG A 51 0.14 0.34 21.10
CA ARG A 51 -0.98 0.69 21.98
C ARG A 51 -1.78 1.82 21.33
N VAL A 52 -3.09 1.65 21.23
CA VAL A 52 -4.01 2.62 20.63
C VAL A 52 -4.57 3.55 21.72
N SER A 53 -4.68 4.83 21.43
CA SER A 53 -5.27 5.82 22.33
C SER A 53 -5.98 6.94 21.56
N GLY A 54 -6.98 7.58 22.17
CA GLY A 54 -7.76 8.67 21.57
C GLY A 54 -8.77 8.25 20.49
N ALA A 55 -8.76 6.99 20.08
CA ALA A 55 -9.74 6.41 19.17
C ALA A 55 -11.13 6.33 19.80
N ALA A 56 -12.17 6.60 18.99
CA ALA A 56 -13.55 6.47 19.42
C ALA A 56 -13.90 4.98 19.68
N ASP A 57 -14.62 4.75 20.78
CA ASP A 57 -15.08 3.43 21.22
C ASP A 57 -13.96 2.38 21.50
N GLU A 58 -12.71 2.82 21.68
CA GLU A 58 -11.60 1.95 22.12
C GLU A 58 -11.28 2.11 23.61
N GLU A 59 -10.96 1.00 24.25
CA GLU A 59 -10.56 0.94 25.65
C GLU A 59 -9.04 1.12 25.82
N VAL A 60 -8.58 1.37 27.05
CA VAL A 60 -7.17 1.65 27.37
C VAL A 60 -6.23 0.50 27.01
N ASP A 61 -6.73 -0.74 26.98
CA ASP A 61 -6.01 -1.97 26.67
C ASP A 61 -6.38 -2.46 25.25
N THR A 62 -6.22 -1.55 24.27
CA THR A 62 -6.41 -1.81 22.84
C THR A 62 -5.05 -1.77 22.13
N TRP A 63 -4.72 -2.81 21.36
CA TRP A 63 -3.48 -2.87 20.58
C TRP A 63 -3.71 -3.11 19.09
N LEU A 64 -3.00 -2.35 18.25
CA LEU A 64 -2.98 -2.50 16.80
C LEU A 64 -1.63 -3.08 16.38
N ARG A 65 -1.61 -4.35 15.98
CA ARG A 65 -0.46 -4.99 15.31
C ARG A 65 -0.56 -4.73 13.81
N LEU A 66 0.46 -4.09 13.23
CA LEU A 66 0.56 -3.80 11.80
C LEU A 66 1.65 -4.68 11.18
N ASP A 67 1.25 -5.80 10.59
CA ASP A 67 2.10 -6.71 9.82
C ASP A 67 1.76 -6.56 8.32
N VAL A 68 2.63 -6.92 7.38
CA VAL A 68 2.32 -6.64 5.96
C VAL A 68 1.84 -7.93 5.26
N PRO A 69 0.61 -7.96 4.67
CA PRO A 69 -0.35 -6.85 4.46
C PRO A 69 -1.48 -6.76 5.50
N GLU A 70 -1.40 -7.48 6.63
CA GLU A 70 -2.52 -7.69 7.57
C GLU A 70 -2.36 -6.93 8.90
N PHE A 71 -3.42 -6.23 9.33
CA PHE A 71 -3.52 -5.73 10.70
C PHE A 71 -4.30 -6.70 11.60
N GLN A 72 -3.95 -6.71 12.89
CA GLN A 72 -4.80 -7.23 13.96
C GLN A 72 -5.07 -6.14 14.99
N LEU A 73 -6.34 -5.83 15.25
CA LEU A 73 -6.79 -4.99 16.35
C LEU A 73 -7.26 -5.89 17.49
N TRP A 74 -6.55 -5.82 18.61
CA TRP A 74 -6.78 -6.57 19.84
C TRP A 74 -7.64 -5.75 20.79
N ARG A 75 -8.68 -6.39 21.33
CA ARG A 75 -9.62 -5.85 22.33
C ARG A 75 -10.00 -6.99 23.30
N ASP A 76 -10.68 -6.67 24.40
CA ASP A 76 -11.22 -7.67 25.34
C ASP A 76 -12.07 -8.77 24.68
N CYS A 77 -12.77 -8.46 23.59
CA CYS A 77 -13.57 -9.43 22.85
C CYS A 77 -12.75 -10.43 22.01
N GLY A 78 -11.43 -10.24 21.86
CA GLY A 78 -10.56 -11.01 20.98
C GLY A 78 -9.85 -10.15 19.93
N MET A 79 -9.86 -10.58 18.68
CA MET A 79 -9.17 -9.88 17.58
C MET A 79 -10.12 -9.53 16.44
N ILE A 80 -9.92 -8.35 15.85
CA ILE A 80 -10.44 -7.96 14.54
C ILE A 80 -9.26 -7.95 13.55
N GLN A 81 -9.48 -8.47 12.34
CA GLN A 81 -8.44 -8.68 11.33
C GLN A 81 -8.83 -7.99 10.03
N GLY A 82 -7.85 -7.41 9.33
CA GLY A 82 -8.07 -6.76 8.06
C GLY A 82 -6.78 -6.53 7.29
N SER A 83 -6.90 -5.98 6.08
CA SER A 83 -5.75 -5.57 5.28
C SER A 83 -5.44 -4.10 5.53
N TRP A 84 -4.16 -3.73 5.44
CA TRP A 84 -3.76 -2.32 5.36
C TRP A 84 -2.66 -2.10 4.31
N ARG A 85 -2.56 -0.85 3.86
CA ARG A 85 -1.52 -0.34 2.95
C ARG A 85 -1.15 1.08 3.38
N ALA A 86 0.07 1.52 3.04
CA ALA A 86 0.49 2.88 3.29
C ALA A 86 1.51 3.36 2.23
N THR A 87 1.51 4.68 1.97
CA THR A 87 2.61 5.38 1.27
C THR A 87 3.46 6.13 2.31
N GLY A 88 4.23 7.15 1.92
CA GLY A 88 4.94 8.01 2.87
C GLY A 88 4.03 8.94 3.69
N SER A 89 2.75 9.04 3.33
CA SER A 89 1.74 9.91 3.95
C SER A 89 0.36 9.26 4.05
N LEU A 90 -0.06 8.50 3.03
CA LEU A 90 -1.35 7.81 3.02
C LEU A 90 -1.31 6.57 3.91
N PHE A 91 -2.44 6.29 4.56
CA PHE A 91 -2.73 5.05 5.26
C PHE A 91 -4.14 4.60 4.91
N LEU A 92 -4.33 3.31 4.66
CA LEU A 92 -5.63 2.74 4.34
C LEU A 92 -5.76 1.36 4.99
N ALA A 93 -6.83 1.14 5.75
CA ALA A 93 -7.17 -0.14 6.33
C ALA A 93 -8.61 -0.57 6.01
N SER A 94 -8.84 -1.89 5.95
CA SER A 94 -10.14 -2.51 5.67
C SER A 94 -10.28 -3.85 6.38
N THR A 95 -11.30 -3.97 7.23
CA THR A 95 -11.63 -5.18 7.99
C THR A 95 -12.15 -6.31 7.09
N TYR A 96 -11.74 -7.56 7.34
CA TYR A 96 -12.30 -8.76 6.67
C TYR A 96 -12.54 -9.96 7.60
N GLY A 97 -12.10 -9.92 8.87
CA GLY A 97 -12.19 -11.04 9.79
C GLY A 97 -12.29 -10.62 11.25
N ALA A 98 -12.71 -11.55 12.10
CA ALA A 98 -12.67 -11.40 13.55
C ALA A 98 -12.66 -12.77 14.25
N SER A 99 -12.25 -12.79 15.51
CA SER A 99 -12.19 -13.99 16.35
C SER A 99 -12.64 -13.68 17.78
N GLY A 100 -12.98 -14.72 18.55
CA GLY A 100 -13.52 -14.58 19.89
C GLY A 100 -14.94 -14.00 19.88
N GLU A 101 -15.28 -13.24 20.91
CA GLU A 101 -16.55 -12.52 21.04
C GLU A 101 -16.65 -11.32 20.09
N CYS A 102 -15.55 -10.85 19.49
CA CYS A 102 -15.59 -9.82 18.45
C CYS A 102 -16.33 -10.30 17.18
N ALA A 103 -16.40 -11.61 16.94
CA ALA A 103 -17.11 -12.22 15.81
C ALA A 103 -18.62 -12.32 16.11
N THR A 104 -19.35 -11.21 15.94
CA THR A 104 -20.77 -11.12 16.30
C THR A 104 -21.72 -11.48 15.15
N GLY A 105 -22.43 -12.60 15.28
CA GLY A 105 -23.48 -13.01 14.34
C GLY A 105 -22.95 -13.34 12.94
N THR A 106 -23.59 -12.81 11.90
CA THR A 106 -23.23 -13.03 10.48
C THR A 106 -22.57 -11.81 9.83
N THR A 107 -22.30 -10.76 10.59
CA THR A 107 -21.73 -9.50 10.12
C THR A 107 -20.34 -9.32 10.71
N LEU A 108 -19.35 -9.03 9.87
CA LEU A 108 -18.03 -8.65 10.35
C LEU A 108 -18.12 -7.38 11.20
N PRO A 109 -17.41 -7.30 12.34
CA PRO A 109 -17.32 -6.05 13.08
C PRO A 109 -16.65 -4.99 12.22
N ARG A 110 -17.12 -3.75 12.34
CA ARG A 110 -16.50 -2.58 11.71
C ARG A 110 -15.55 -1.92 12.71
N VAL A 111 -14.54 -1.23 12.20
CA VAL A 111 -13.64 -0.38 13.01
C VAL A 111 -13.71 1.05 12.45
N PRO A 112 -14.75 1.83 12.75
CA PRO A 112 -15.07 3.06 12.00
C PRO A 112 -14.00 4.16 12.05
N TRP A 113 -13.14 4.16 13.09
CA TRP A 113 -12.04 5.12 13.23
C TRP A 113 -10.75 4.69 12.50
N LEU A 114 -10.57 3.39 12.22
CA LEU A 114 -9.40 2.82 11.53
C LEU A 114 -9.66 2.68 10.02
N GLU A 115 -10.88 2.26 9.69
CA GLU A 115 -11.59 2.78 8.53
C GLU A 115 -11.68 4.32 8.68
N SER A 116 -12.00 5.09 7.63
CA SER A 116 -11.95 6.57 7.68
C SER A 116 -10.54 7.21 7.87
N VAL A 117 -9.54 6.55 8.46
CA VAL A 117 -8.13 6.99 8.35
C VAL A 117 -7.76 7.09 6.87
N SER A 118 -7.08 8.19 6.53
CA SER A 118 -6.50 8.46 5.22
C SER A 118 -5.00 8.68 5.26
N GLY A 119 -4.44 9.05 6.41
CA GLY A 119 -3.03 9.37 6.54
C GLY A 119 -2.48 9.26 7.96
N TYR A 120 -1.16 9.43 8.08
CA TYR A 120 -0.44 9.31 9.33
C TYR A 120 0.72 10.31 9.42
N ARG A 121 1.15 10.66 10.64
CA ARG A 121 2.29 11.55 10.90
C ARG A 121 3.03 11.17 12.16
N ALA A 122 4.35 11.39 12.19
CA ALA A 122 5.18 11.07 13.35
C ALA A 122 4.82 11.92 14.57
N ALA A 123 4.75 11.29 15.75
CA ALA A 123 4.39 11.89 17.02
C ALA A 123 5.25 11.29 18.15
N GLY A 124 6.36 11.95 18.50
CA GLY A 124 7.33 11.42 19.45
C GLY A 124 8.00 10.15 18.91
N GLU A 125 7.91 9.04 19.67
CA GLU A 125 8.38 7.71 19.26
C GLU A 125 7.30 6.86 18.57
N GLY A 126 6.12 7.45 18.31
CA GLY A 126 4.98 6.79 17.69
C GLY A 126 4.32 7.64 16.60
N TRP A 127 3.02 7.46 16.40
CA TRP A 127 2.30 7.97 15.25
C TRP A 127 0.93 8.55 15.61
N GLU A 128 0.51 9.60 14.93
CA GLU A 128 -0.88 10.05 14.88
C GLU A 128 -1.51 9.65 13.55
N LEU A 129 -2.63 8.93 13.61
CA LEU A 129 -3.48 8.58 12.46
C LEU A 129 -4.58 9.64 12.30
N HIS A 130 -4.89 10.04 11.07
CA HIS A 130 -5.83 11.13 10.80
C HIS A 130 -6.78 10.89 9.61
N ASP A 131 -7.93 11.57 9.67
CA ASP A 131 -8.93 11.64 8.60
C ASP A 131 -8.48 12.56 7.44
N PRO A 132 -9.24 12.63 6.32
CA PRO A 132 -8.88 13.50 5.19
C PRO A 132 -8.91 15.00 5.50
N GLN A 133 -9.50 15.41 6.62
CA GLN A 133 -9.55 16.80 7.11
C GLN A 133 -8.36 17.12 8.04
N GLY A 134 -7.52 16.13 8.36
CA GLY A 134 -6.39 16.26 9.28
C GLY A 134 -6.76 16.13 10.76
N THR A 135 -7.98 15.70 11.09
CA THR A 135 -8.38 15.40 12.47
C THR A 135 -7.69 14.13 12.93
N THR A 136 -6.95 14.19 14.04
CA THR A 136 -6.35 12.99 14.65
C THR A 136 -7.46 12.05 15.15
N LEU A 137 -7.52 10.86 14.56
CA LEU A 137 -8.45 9.79 14.93
C LEU A 137 -7.88 8.84 15.99
N ALA A 138 -6.55 8.64 16.00
CA ALA A 138 -5.88 7.79 16.98
C ALA A 138 -4.40 8.20 17.16
N THR A 139 -3.85 7.93 18.34
CA THR A 139 -2.41 7.97 18.61
C THR A 139 -1.91 6.56 18.94
N LEU A 140 -0.83 6.16 18.27
CA LEU A 140 -0.13 4.90 18.40
C LEU A 140 1.16 5.09 19.20
N THR A 141 1.37 4.32 20.26
CA THR A 141 2.60 4.34 21.08
C THR A 141 3.18 2.96 21.30
N ARG A 142 4.50 2.86 21.49
CA ARG A 142 5.18 1.61 21.87
C ARG A 142 5.07 1.44 23.38
N ASP A 143 3.96 0.84 23.83
CA ASP A 143 3.68 0.59 25.25
C ASP A 143 3.14 -0.83 25.45
N GLY A 144 4.05 -1.74 25.78
CA GLY A 144 3.75 -3.16 25.99
C GLY A 144 3.33 -3.92 24.73
N ALA A 145 2.57 -4.98 24.94
CA ALA A 145 1.96 -5.85 23.94
C ALA A 145 0.64 -6.38 24.52
N PRO A 146 -0.32 -6.84 23.71
CA PRO A 146 -1.57 -7.40 24.21
C PRO A 146 -1.35 -8.67 25.03
N ASP A 147 -2.21 -8.92 26.01
CA ASP A 147 -2.23 -10.17 26.76
C ASP A 147 -2.50 -11.37 25.82
N PRO A 148 -1.77 -12.51 25.96
CA PRO A 148 -1.96 -13.66 25.08
C PRO A 148 -3.37 -14.28 25.19
N ILE A 149 -4.08 -14.32 24.06
CA ILE A 149 -5.32 -15.10 23.92
C ILE A 149 -4.94 -16.60 23.85
N PRO A 150 -5.45 -17.49 24.74
CA PRO A 150 -4.99 -18.89 24.83
C PRO A 150 -5.19 -19.77 23.57
N THR A 151 -5.99 -19.31 22.60
CA THR A 151 -6.24 -19.98 21.32
C THR A 151 -5.57 -19.29 20.13
N ALA A 152 -4.95 -18.12 20.34
CA ALA A 152 -4.11 -17.45 19.36
C ALA A 152 -2.69 -18.03 19.39
N ALA A 153 -1.91 -17.79 18.34
CA ALA A 153 -0.51 -18.17 18.32
C ALA A 153 0.35 -17.08 18.99
N ASP A 154 1.33 -17.51 19.81
CA ASP A 154 2.18 -16.61 20.62
C ASP A 154 2.85 -15.50 19.79
N PHE A 155 3.23 -15.76 18.54
CA PHE A 155 3.88 -14.78 17.67
C PHE A 155 3.03 -13.53 17.37
N TYR A 156 1.72 -13.56 17.59
CA TYR A 156 0.90 -12.35 17.44
C TYR A 156 1.06 -11.35 18.58
N THR A 157 1.62 -11.74 19.73
CA THR A 157 2.03 -10.80 20.79
C THR A 157 3.49 -10.32 20.62
N GLU A 158 4.16 -10.73 19.53
CA GLU A 158 5.52 -10.31 19.18
C GLU A 158 5.51 -9.29 18.03
N PRO A 159 6.40 -8.27 18.05
CA PRO A 159 6.60 -7.35 16.94
C PRO A 159 6.85 -8.07 15.61
N PRO A 160 6.18 -7.68 14.50
CA PRO A 160 6.39 -8.30 13.20
C PRO A 160 7.84 -8.17 12.70
N VAL A 161 8.33 -9.21 12.02
CA VAL A 161 9.68 -9.21 11.44
C VAL A 161 9.68 -8.48 10.09
N ILE A 162 10.44 -7.39 9.98
CA ILE A 162 10.57 -6.61 8.74
C ILE A 162 11.46 -7.36 7.73
N THR A 163 10.81 -8.09 6.82
CA THR A 163 11.44 -8.85 5.72
C THR A 163 11.63 -7.99 4.47
N ASP A 164 12.33 -8.52 3.46
CA ASP A 164 12.44 -7.84 2.16
C ASP A 164 11.09 -7.79 1.42
N ALA A 165 10.19 -8.75 1.65
CA ALA A 165 8.81 -8.67 1.14
C ALA A 165 8.02 -7.53 1.82
N THR A 166 8.25 -7.30 3.12
CA THR A 166 7.70 -6.15 3.87
C THR A 166 8.20 -4.82 3.28
N ARG A 167 9.50 -4.73 2.94
CA ARG A 167 10.10 -3.54 2.29
C ARG A 167 9.58 -3.31 0.87
N GLU A 168 9.37 -4.39 0.11
CA GLU A 168 8.81 -4.34 -1.25
C GLU A 168 7.38 -3.81 -1.23
N ALA A 169 6.51 -4.42 -0.41
CA ALA A 169 5.08 -4.10 -0.37
C ALA A 169 4.75 -2.70 0.18
N LEU A 170 5.67 -2.09 0.94
CA LEU A 170 5.56 -0.71 1.43
C LEU A 170 6.41 0.30 0.64
N ARG A 171 7.12 -0.12 -0.42
CA ARG A 171 8.01 0.75 -1.22
C ARG A 171 7.25 1.95 -1.78
N GLN A 172 7.87 3.13 -1.79
CA GLN A 172 7.30 4.29 -2.46
C GLN A 172 7.23 4.08 -3.97
N PRO A 173 6.10 4.36 -4.62
CA PRO A 173 6.01 4.24 -6.07
C PRO A 173 6.96 5.25 -6.74
N VAL A 174 7.46 4.89 -7.92
CA VAL A 174 8.35 5.74 -8.72
C VAL A 174 7.62 7.04 -9.07
N PRO A 175 8.22 8.23 -8.81
CA PRO A 175 7.60 9.51 -9.15
C PRO A 175 7.23 9.62 -10.63
N LEU A 176 6.02 10.15 -10.88
CA LEU A 176 5.47 10.31 -12.22
C LEU A 176 6.30 11.23 -13.12
N ALA A 177 6.27 10.95 -14.43
CA ALA A 177 6.80 11.86 -15.44
C ALA A 177 5.92 13.11 -15.56
N GLY A 178 6.55 14.29 -15.67
CA GLY A 178 5.89 15.59 -15.54
C GLY A 178 4.97 16.04 -16.68
N SER A 179 4.40 15.12 -17.46
CA SER A 179 3.36 15.40 -18.46
C SER A 179 1.97 14.93 -18.04
N LEU A 180 1.86 14.14 -16.98
CA LEU A 180 0.60 13.58 -16.47
C LEU A 180 -0.01 14.51 -15.43
N THR A 181 -1.34 14.66 -15.45
CA THR A 181 -2.06 15.47 -14.44
C THR A 181 -2.51 14.56 -13.30
N PRO A 182 -2.12 14.78 -12.04
CA PRO A 182 -2.66 14.02 -10.91
C PRO A 182 -4.18 14.04 -10.83
N ALA A 183 -4.80 12.91 -10.49
CA ALA A 183 -6.22 12.87 -10.13
C ALA A 183 -6.40 13.19 -8.64
N SER A 184 -7.34 14.09 -8.33
CA SER A 184 -7.76 14.36 -6.94
C SER A 184 -8.83 13.35 -6.47
N PRO A 185 -9.09 13.22 -5.16
CA PRO A 185 -10.20 12.44 -4.65
C PRO A 185 -11.56 12.88 -5.23
N GLU A 186 -11.77 14.19 -5.38
CA GLU A 186 -13.01 14.73 -5.96
C GLU A 186 -13.13 14.46 -7.46
N ASP A 187 -12.03 14.39 -8.22
CA ASP A 187 -12.07 13.94 -9.62
C ASP A 187 -12.40 12.45 -9.71
N LEU A 188 -11.84 11.63 -8.82
CA LEU A 188 -12.00 10.17 -8.86
C LEU A 188 -13.40 9.70 -8.49
N ALA A 189 -14.12 10.44 -7.65
CA ALA A 189 -15.40 10.07 -7.05
C ALA A 189 -16.58 10.02 -8.07
N ALA A 190 -16.52 9.04 -8.97
CA ALA A 190 -17.45 8.82 -10.06
C ALA A 190 -17.50 7.34 -10.48
N ARG A 191 -18.37 7.05 -11.46
CA ARG A 191 -18.37 5.79 -12.21
C ARG A 191 -17.46 5.92 -13.43
N TRP A 192 -16.70 4.87 -13.70
CA TRP A 192 -15.68 4.79 -14.73
C TRP A 192 -15.78 3.48 -15.50
N VAL A 193 -15.64 3.55 -16.83
CA VAL A 193 -15.69 2.40 -17.76
C VAL A 193 -14.43 2.38 -18.65
N PRO A 194 -13.96 1.21 -19.12
CA PRO A 194 -12.73 1.11 -19.93
C PRO A 194 -12.83 1.83 -21.28
N GLU A 195 -11.71 2.41 -21.76
CA GLU A 195 -11.61 3.03 -23.10
C GLU A 195 -12.01 2.03 -24.21
N SER A 196 -11.49 0.81 -24.12
CA SER A 196 -11.89 -0.29 -24.98
C SER A 196 -13.05 -1.05 -24.34
N ASP A 197 -14.28 -0.67 -24.69
CA ASP A 197 -15.45 -1.51 -24.46
C ASP A 197 -15.22 -2.88 -25.12
N SER A 198 -15.15 -3.92 -24.30
CA SER A 198 -14.77 -5.28 -24.72
C SER A 198 -15.96 -6.08 -25.26
N GLY A 199 -17.16 -5.50 -25.23
CA GLY A 199 -18.39 -6.12 -25.72
C GLY A 199 -19.47 -6.14 -24.65
N THR A 200 -20.28 -7.21 -24.59
CA THR A 200 -21.51 -7.27 -23.78
C THR A 200 -21.28 -7.42 -22.26
N THR A 201 -20.14 -6.98 -21.74
CA THR A 201 -19.71 -7.08 -20.34
C THR A 201 -19.71 -5.70 -19.70
N ASP A 202 -20.53 -5.51 -18.65
CA ASP A 202 -20.55 -4.28 -17.84
C ASP A 202 -19.30 -4.22 -16.93
N ALA A 203 -18.15 -3.95 -17.55
CA ALA A 203 -16.87 -3.78 -16.87
C ALA A 203 -16.70 -2.32 -16.43
N HIS A 204 -16.47 -2.09 -15.14
CA HIS A 204 -16.48 -0.74 -14.55
C HIS A 204 -15.79 -0.68 -13.19
N VAL A 205 -15.56 0.54 -12.70
CA VAL A 205 -15.36 0.86 -11.28
C VAL A 205 -16.23 2.05 -10.89
N VAL A 206 -16.80 2.02 -9.69
CA VAL A 206 -17.40 3.17 -9.00
C VAL A 206 -16.53 3.47 -7.79
N PHE A 207 -15.95 4.66 -7.75
CA PHE A 207 -15.32 5.20 -6.55
C PHE A 207 -16.35 6.09 -5.85
N GLU A 208 -16.79 5.68 -4.67
CA GLU A 208 -17.72 6.45 -3.85
C GLU A 208 -16.95 7.49 -3.03
N ALA A 209 -17.55 8.67 -2.83
CA ALA A 209 -16.95 9.78 -2.07
C ALA A 209 -16.74 9.48 -0.57
N ASP A 210 -17.26 8.37 -0.06
CA ASP A 210 -17.01 7.87 1.30
C ASP A 210 -15.71 7.04 1.44
N GLY A 211 -14.94 6.93 0.35
CA GLY A 211 -13.72 6.13 0.31
C GLY A 211 -13.97 4.63 0.17
N THR A 212 -15.15 4.20 -0.28
CA THR A 212 -15.41 2.83 -0.77
C THR A 212 -15.35 2.76 -2.29
N TRP A 213 -15.03 1.59 -2.83
CA TRP A 213 -15.13 1.33 -4.27
C TRP A 213 -15.80 -0.01 -4.53
N THR A 214 -16.50 -0.08 -5.66
CA THR A 214 -17.02 -1.33 -6.24
C THR A 214 -16.65 -1.39 -7.71
N GLY A 215 -16.58 -2.57 -8.29
CA GLY A 215 -16.22 -2.74 -9.69
C GLY A 215 -16.53 -4.13 -10.21
N SER A 216 -16.39 -4.26 -11.52
CA SER A 216 -16.78 -5.44 -12.29
C SER A 216 -15.81 -5.62 -13.47
N ASP A 217 -15.43 -6.85 -13.77
CA ASP A 217 -14.86 -7.22 -15.08
C ASP A 217 -15.92 -7.80 -16.04
N GLY A 218 -17.20 -7.75 -15.64
CA GLY A 218 -18.34 -8.36 -16.32
C GLY A 218 -18.74 -9.72 -15.75
N CYS A 219 -17.87 -10.41 -15.01
CA CYS A 219 -18.10 -11.77 -14.50
C CYS A 219 -17.73 -11.93 -13.02
N ASN A 220 -16.77 -11.16 -12.54
CA ASN A 220 -16.33 -11.06 -11.16
C ASN A 220 -16.55 -9.64 -10.65
N GLY A 221 -17.13 -9.52 -9.46
CA GLY A 221 -17.11 -8.28 -8.71
C GLY A 221 -15.77 -8.08 -8.01
N GLY A 222 -15.40 -6.82 -7.80
CA GLY A 222 -14.43 -6.40 -6.81
C GLY A 222 -14.99 -5.25 -5.98
N GLN A 223 -14.50 -5.11 -4.77
CA GLN A 223 -14.90 -4.03 -3.87
C GLN A 223 -13.80 -3.80 -2.82
N GLY A 224 -13.79 -2.64 -2.20
CA GLY A 224 -12.87 -2.34 -1.10
C GLY A 224 -12.98 -0.90 -0.62
N ARG A 225 -11.93 -0.42 0.03
CA ARG A 225 -11.74 1.00 0.32
C ARG A 225 -10.66 1.59 -0.60
N TRP A 226 -10.67 2.91 -0.74
CA TRP A 226 -9.65 3.68 -1.47
C TRP A 226 -9.33 5.00 -0.76
N VAL A 227 -8.16 5.56 -1.06
CA VAL A 227 -7.76 6.92 -0.67
C VAL A 227 -6.72 7.44 -1.66
N ALA A 228 -6.78 8.73 -2.00
CA ALA A 228 -5.78 9.42 -2.81
C ALA A 228 -5.27 10.69 -2.13
N ASP A 229 -4.04 11.12 -2.44
CA ASP A 229 -3.38 12.28 -1.81
C ASP A 229 -3.55 13.61 -2.55
N GLY A 230 -4.24 13.63 -3.69
CA GLY A 230 -4.35 14.80 -4.57
C GLY A 230 -3.10 15.12 -5.39
N ALA A 231 -1.97 14.48 -5.10
CA ALA A 231 -0.78 14.42 -5.96
C ALA A 231 -0.78 13.16 -6.84
N GLY A 232 -1.89 12.40 -6.83
CA GLY A 232 -2.18 11.28 -7.71
C GLY A 232 -1.79 9.93 -7.13
N ALA A 233 -1.17 9.87 -5.95
CA ALA A 233 -0.90 8.59 -5.30
C ALA A 233 -2.23 7.98 -4.85
N LEU A 234 -2.44 6.71 -5.16
CA LEU A 234 -3.67 5.96 -4.87
C LEU A 234 -3.33 4.73 -4.03
N LEU A 235 -4.09 4.51 -2.97
CA LEU A 235 -4.15 3.22 -2.26
C LEU A 235 -5.56 2.64 -2.38
N THR A 236 -5.63 1.33 -2.54
CA THR A 236 -6.87 0.56 -2.54
C THR A 236 -6.72 -0.74 -1.76
N THR A 237 -7.75 -1.16 -1.03
CA THR A 237 -7.88 -2.52 -0.52
C THR A 237 -8.74 -3.36 -1.47
N SER A 238 -8.65 -4.68 -1.35
CA SER A 238 -9.45 -5.66 -2.08
C SER A 238 -10.22 -6.55 -1.12
N GLY A 239 -11.53 -6.65 -1.30
CA GLY A 239 -12.38 -7.67 -0.69
C GLY A 239 -12.32 -9.01 -1.43
N VAL A 240 -13.16 -9.94 -1.00
CA VAL A 240 -13.30 -11.24 -1.68
C VAL A 240 -13.88 -11.09 -3.08
N SER A 241 -13.35 -11.85 -4.03
CA SER A 241 -13.75 -11.88 -5.44
C SER A 241 -13.83 -13.31 -5.96
N THR A 242 -14.62 -13.54 -6.99
CA THR A 242 -14.62 -14.80 -7.75
C THR A 242 -13.51 -14.80 -8.80
N LEU A 243 -13.10 -15.99 -9.27
CA LEU A 243 -12.08 -16.14 -10.31
C LEU A 243 -12.67 -16.81 -11.56
N MET A 244 -13.75 -16.25 -12.10
CA MET A 244 -14.37 -16.68 -13.35
C MET A 244 -13.64 -16.04 -14.54
N SER A 245 -13.30 -16.83 -15.56
CA SER A 245 -12.66 -16.30 -16.78
C SER A 245 -13.70 -15.72 -17.73
N CYS A 246 -13.51 -14.50 -18.22
CA CYS A 246 -14.21 -13.97 -19.38
C CYS A 246 -13.41 -12.86 -20.07
N ASP A 247 -13.94 -12.36 -21.20
CA ASP A 247 -13.24 -11.45 -22.13
C ASP A 247 -13.32 -9.97 -21.73
N GLY A 248 -13.95 -9.65 -20.60
CA GLY A 248 -14.12 -8.27 -20.13
C GLY A 248 -12.83 -7.66 -19.59
N ALA A 249 -12.74 -6.33 -19.63
CA ALA A 249 -11.59 -5.59 -19.10
C ALA A 249 -11.44 -5.84 -17.58
N PRO A 250 -10.24 -6.18 -17.07
CA PRO A 250 -10.05 -6.58 -15.67
C PRO A 250 -9.95 -5.35 -14.74
N VAL A 251 -10.98 -4.50 -14.74
CA VAL A 251 -11.00 -3.23 -14.00
C VAL A 251 -10.72 -3.40 -12.49
N PRO A 252 -11.30 -4.39 -11.77
CA PRO A 252 -10.95 -4.62 -10.37
C PRO A 252 -9.47 -4.94 -10.12
N TYR A 253 -8.80 -5.60 -11.07
CA TYR A 253 -7.36 -5.82 -11.00
C TYR A 253 -6.57 -4.52 -11.19
N TRP A 254 -6.94 -3.69 -12.16
CA TRP A 254 -6.31 -2.37 -12.36
C TRP A 254 -6.42 -1.50 -11.10
N VAL A 255 -7.60 -1.44 -10.49
CA VAL A 255 -7.87 -0.67 -9.26
C VAL A 255 -7.02 -1.16 -8.09
N THR A 256 -6.88 -2.48 -7.91
CA THR A 256 -6.16 -3.07 -6.78
C THR A 256 -4.64 -3.02 -6.91
N GLN A 257 -4.10 -3.02 -8.13
CA GLN A 257 -2.66 -2.90 -8.39
C GLN A 257 -2.18 -1.45 -8.54
N ALA A 258 -3.09 -0.49 -8.75
CA ALA A 258 -2.73 0.91 -8.93
C ALA A 258 -1.97 1.47 -7.71
N SER A 259 -0.94 2.24 -8.00
CA SER A 259 -0.25 3.14 -7.06
C SER A 259 -0.40 4.61 -7.47
N TRP A 260 -0.76 4.85 -8.73
CA TRP A 260 -1.05 6.18 -9.26
C TRP A 260 -2.38 6.21 -10.01
N ALA A 261 -3.10 7.32 -9.87
CA ALA A 261 -4.26 7.69 -10.66
C ALA A 261 -4.01 9.09 -11.26
N VAL A 262 -4.10 9.19 -12.58
CA VAL A 262 -3.75 10.41 -13.34
C VAL A 262 -4.68 10.62 -14.53
N PHE A 263 -4.82 11.86 -14.95
CA PHE A 263 -5.43 12.26 -16.22
C PHE A 263 -4.40 12.51 -17.31
N ASP A 264 -4.72 12.02 -18.51
CA ASP A 264 -3.95 12.20 -19.74
C ASP A 264 -4.94 12.24 -20.91
N ASP A 265 -4.93 13.32 -21.70
CA ASP A 265 -5.89 13.60 -22.78
C ASP A 265 -7.39 13.36 -22.42
N GLY A 266 -7.77 13.60 -21.16
CA GLY A 266 -9.14 13.42 -20.65
C GLY A 266 -9.49 12.03 -20.14
N TRP A 267 -8.56 11.08 -20.20
CA TRP A 267 -8.73 9.71 -19.69
C TRP A 267 -8.12 9.55 -18.30
N LEU A 268 -8.81 8.84 -17.41
CA LEU A 268 -8.23 8.35 -16.17
C LEU A 268 -7.33 7.14 -16.51
N ARG A 269 -6.03 7.25 -16.22
CA ARG A 269 -5.06 6.16 -16.32
C ARG A 269 -4.68 5.68 -14.92
N LEU A 270 -4.77 4.37 -14.71
CA LEU A 270 -4.31 3.70 -13.51
C LEU A 270 -2.93 3.11 -13.78
N LEU A 271 -1.93 3.46 -12.98
CA LEU A 271 -0.54 3.01 -13.15
C LEU A 271 -0.03 2.25 -11.93
N ASP A 272 0.85 1.28 -12.16
CA ASP A 272 1.52 0.51 -11.12
C ASP A 272 2.59 1.32 -10.36
N MET A 273 3.23 0.69 -9.38
CA MET A 273 4.30 1.30 -8.58
C MET A 273 5.55 1.71 -9.38
N HIS A 274 5.69 1.26 -10.63
CA HIS A 274 6.79 1.61 -11.55
C HIS A 274 6.37 2.66 -12.60
N GLY A 275 5.11 3.11 -12.59
CA GLY A 275 4.54 4.01 -13.58
C GLY A 275 4.10 3.32 -14.89
N SER A 276 4.00 1.99 -14.90
CA SER A 276 3.46 1.21 -16.02
C SER A 276 1.94 1.31 -16.05
N GLU A 277 1.34 1.54 -17.22
CA GLU A 277 -0.13 1.55 -17.34
C GLU A 277 -0.72 0.17 -17.09
N LEU A 278 -1.66 0.12 -16.14
CA LEU A 278 -2.49 -1.05 -15.87
C LEU A 278 -3.72 -1.03 -16.77
N GLY A 279 -4.37 0.13 -16.87
CA GLY A 279 -5.52 0.36 -17.75
C GLY A 279 -5.97 1.81 -17.79
N ARG A 280 -6.95 2.06 -18.66
CA ARG A 280 -7.46 3.39 -18.99
C ARG A 280 -8.98 3.39 -18.98
N LEU A 281 -9.55 4.45 -18.41
CA LEU A 281 -10.96 4.60 -18.10
C LEU A 281 -11.46 5.98 -18.55
N GLN A 282 -12.71 6.04 -19.01
CA GLN A 282 -13.49 7.28 -19.13
C GLN A 282 -14.58 7.31 -18.06
N GLN A 283 -15.05 8.51 -17.73
CA GLN A 283 -16.25 8.70 -16.93
C GLN A 283 -17.50 8.27 -17.75
N ASP A 284 -18.49 7.71 -17.05
CA ASP A 284 -19.81 7.29 -17.58
C ASP A 284 -20.88 8.38 -17.32
#